data_AF-A0A968NPD9-F1
#
_entry.id   AF-A0A968NPD9-F1
#
_cell.length_a   1.000
_cell.length_b   1.000
_cell.length_c   1.000
_cell.angle_alpha   90.00
_cell.angle_beta   90.00
_cell.angle_gamma   90.00
#
_symmetry.space_group_name_H-M   'P 1'
#
loop_
_entity.id
_entity.type
_entity.pdbx_description
1 polymer ?
#
loop_
_entity_poly.entity_id
_entity_poly.type
_entity_poly.pdbx_seq_one_letter_code
_entity_poly.pdbx_strand_id
1 'polypeptide(L)'
;MTINLNISDTANPAIAKMVAELKGPQFITAAAGAVRIELRDFFAGLERSRANKQGWPRQHFWADVRNTVQNPIVPDPSFATVSITDKRYRQRLEGGFIRPTPGKTFLTIPANEKAYGHRAREFATCILDLRRTDTAISPRRSLKTGRRKSATDASARMVRAR
;
A
#
# COMPACT_ATOMS: atom_id res chain seq x y z
N MET A 1 -13.51 -54.99 -16.02
CA MET A 1 -12.54 -55.40 -14.99
C MET A 1 -12.34 -54.22 -14.08
N THR A 2 -12.71 -54.34 -12.80
CA THR A 2 -12.75 -53.21 -11.86
C THR A 2 -11.75 -53.51 -10.75
N ILE A 3 -10.76 -52.63 -10.56
CA ILE A 3 -9.76 -52.76 -9.49
C ILE A 3 -10.16 -51.80 -8.38
N ASN A 4 -10.51 -52.35 -7.22
CA ASN A 4 -10.76 -51.58 -6.01
C ASN A 4 -9.43 -51.38 -5.28
N LEU A 5 -8.91 -50.15 -5.31
CA LEU A 5 -7.74 -49.75 -4.54
C LEU A 5 -8.20 -49.15 -3.21
N ASN A 6 -7.80 -49.79 -2.11
CA ASN A 6 -8.08 -49.30 -0.76
C ASN A 6 -6.83 -48.56 -0.25
N ILE A 7 -6.80 -47.24 -0.40
CA ILE A 7 -5.70 -46.39 0.09
C ILE A 7 -6.05 -45.97 1.52
N SER A 8 -5.40 -46.57 2.51
CA SER A 8 -5.50 -46.14 3.90
C SER A 8 -4.38 -45.17 4.24
N ASP A 9 -4.73 -43.90 4.44
CA ASP A 9 -3.80 -42.86 4.91
C ASP A 9 -3.49 -43.09 6.40
N THR A 10 -2.45 -43.89 6.65
CA THR A 10 -1.91 -44.17 7.99
C THR A 10 -0.89 -43.13 8.45
N ALA A 11 -0.42 -42.26 7.56
CA ALA A 11 0.55 -41.22 7.88
C ALA A 11 -0.11 -40.05 8.63
N ASN A 12 -1.29 -39.64 8.21
CA ASN A 12 -2.03 -38.51 8.79
C ASN A 12 -2.34 -38.67 10.31
N PRO A 13 -2.86 -39.81 10.81
CA PRO A 13 -3.14 -39.96 12.24
C PRO A 13 -1.87 -40.06 13.10
N ALA A 14 -0.79 -40.66 12.60
CA ALA A 14 0.48 -40.76 13.33
C ALA A 14 1.17 -39.39 13.46
N ILE A 15 1.14 -38.59 12.39
CA ILE A 15 1.65 -37.21 12.39
C ILE A 15 0.81 -36.34 13.32
N ALA A 16 -0.52 -36.45 13.28
CA ALA A 16 -1.40 -35.70 14.18
C ALA A 16 -1.12 -35.99 15.66
N LYS A 17 -0.83 -37.26 15.99
CA LYS A 17 -0.47 -37.67 17.35
C LYS A 17 0.91 -37.13 17.78
N MET A 18 1.91 -37.20 16.89
CA MET A 18 3.22 -36.58 17.15
C MET A 18 3.11 -35.06 17.34
N VAL A 19 2.29 -34.37 16.53
CA VAL A 19 2.03 -32.94 16.68
C VAL A 19 1.35 -32.61 18.01
N ALA A 20 0.43 -33.45 18.48
CA ALA A 20 -0.22 -33.28 19.78
C ALA A 20 0.75 -33.48 20.97
N GLU A 21 1.81 -34.24 20.77
CA GLU A 21 2.86 -34.50 21.76
C GLU A 21 4.02 -33.49 21.72
N LEU A 22 4.14 -32.70 20.64
CA LEU A 22 5.14 -31.63 20.53
C LEU A 22 4.84 -30.49 21.52
N LYS A 23 5.55 -30.50 22.65
CA LYS A 23 5.54 -29.43 23.65
C LYS A 23 6.95 -28.89 23.86
N GLY A 24 7.03 -27.64 24.28
CA GLY A 24 8.28 -27.00 24.71
C GLY A 24 8.89 -26.00 23.71
N PRO A 25 10.07 -25.42 24.06
CA PRO A 25 10.64 -24.27 23.36
C PRO A 25 10.92 -24.50 21.86
N GLN A 26 11.30 -25.72 21.49
CA GLN A 26 11.60 -26.07 20.09
C GLN A 26 10.35 -26.06 19.21
N PHE A 27 9.21 -26.52 19.75
CA PHE A 27 7.94 -26.46 19.05
C PHE A 27 7.50 -25.01 18.81
N ILE A 28 7.57 -24.16 19.83
CA ILE A 28 7.23 -22.74 19.70
C ILE A 28 8.14 -22.04 18.68
N THR A 29 9.43 -22.37 18.66
CA THR A 29 10.37 -21.85 17.65
C THR A 29 9.98 -22.28 16.24
N ALA A 30 9.66 -23.56 16.04
CA ALA A 30 9.23 -24.07 14.74
C ALA A 30 7.90 -23.46 14.29
N ALA A 31 6.91 -23.39 15.19
CA ALA A 31 5.62 -22.78 14.94
C ALA A 31 5.76 -21.29 14.55
N ALA A 32 6.57 -20.54 15.27
CA ALA A 32 6.84 -19.14 14.94
C ALA A 32 7.57 -18.98 13.60
N GLY A 33 8.47 -19.93 13.28
CA GLY A 33 9.10 -20.03 11.96
C GLY A 33 8.08 -20.25 10.84
N ALA A 34 7.10 -21.13 11.05
CA ALA A 34 6.01 -21.36 10.10
C ALA A 34 5.14 -20.09 9.92
N VAL A 35 4.78 -19.41 11.01
CA VAL A 35 4.03 -18.13 10.96
C VAL A 35 4.80 -17.08 10.16
N ARG A 36 6.12 -16.99 10.33
CA ARG A 36 6.95 -16.08 9.53
C ARG A 36 6.87 -16.41 8.04
N ILE A 37 6.95 -17.69 7.67
CA ILE A 37 6.86 -18.12 6.26
C ILE A 37 5.48 -17.75 5.71
N GLU A 38 4.42 -18.07 6.44
CA GLU A 38 3.04 -17.77 6.06
C GLU A 38 2.82 -16.27 5.85
N LEU A 39 3.32 -15.42 6.75
CA LEU A 39 3.26 -13.96 6.58
C LEU A 39 3.99 -13.50 5.31
N ARG A 40 5.16 -14.07 5.03
CA ARG A 40 5.93 -13.72 3.82
C ARG A 40 5.20 -14.15 2.55
N ASP A 41 4.52 -15.29 2.57
CA ASP A 41 3.77 -15.80 1.42
C ASP A 41 2.46 -15.04 1.23
N PHE A 42 1.81 -14.65 2.32
CA PHE A 42 0.68 -13.73 2.31
C PHE A 42 1.07 -12.40 1.62
N PHE A 43 2.18 -11.77 2.01
CA PHE A 43 2.63 -10.54 1.35
C PHE A 43 3.05 -10.75 -0.10
N ALA A 44 3.60 -11.91 -0.46
CA ALA A 44 3.86 -12.27 -1.85
C ALA A 44 2.57 -12.46 -2.67
N GLY A 45 1.50 -12.98 -2.05
CA GLY A 45 0.16 -13.05 -2.64
C GLY A 45 -0.43 -11.66 -2.87
N LEU A 46 -0.26 -10.75 -1.92
CA LEU A 46 -0.68 -9.35 -2.08
C LEU A 46 0.10 -8.62 -3.17
N GLU A 47 1.42 -8.85 -3.26
CA GLU A 47 2.24 -8.27 -4.34
C GLU A 47 1.80 -8.78 -5.72
N ARG A 48 1.29 -10.01 -5.84
CA ARG A 48 0.77 -10.50 -7.13
C ARG A 48 -0.60 -9.91 -7.45
N SER A 49 -1.52 -9.95 -6.49
CA SER A 49 -2.94 -9.62 -6.70
C SER A 49 -3.25 -8.12 -6.73
N ARG A 50 -2.55 -7.29 -5.95
CA ARG A 50 -2.90 -5.86 -5.79
C ARG A 50 -2.13 -4.96 -6.75
N ALA A 51 -2.62 -4.87 -7.99
CA ALA A 51 -2.14 -3.87 -8.94
C ALA A 51 -2.40 -2.43 -8.45
N ASN A 52 -1.69 -1.46 -9.00
CA ASN A 52 -1.97 -0.05 -8.75
C ASN A 52 -3.37 0.29 -9.28
N LYS A 53 -4.23 0.87 -8.43
CA LYS A 53 -5.61 1.23 -8.81
C LYS A 53 -5.67 2.22 -9.99
N GLN A 54 -4.65 3.05 -10.15
CA GLN A 54 -4.56 4.04 -11.23
C GLN A 54 -3.87 3.48 -12.50
N GLY A 55 -3.48 2.20 -12.51
CA GLY A 55 -2.75 1.59 -13.62
C GLY A 55 -1.27 1.99 -13.74
N TRP A 56 -0.80 2.93 -12.92
CA TRP A 56 0.59 3.39 -12.93
C TRP A 56 1.59 2.30 -12.49
N PRO A 57 2.89 2.46 -12.79
CA PRO A 57 3.92 1.49 -12.40
C PRO A 57 3.88 1.11 -10.92
N ARG A 58 4.24 -0.13 -10.60
CA ARG A 58 4.21 -0.62 -9.21
C ARG A 58 5.42 -0.10 -8.43
N GLN A 59 5.21 0.25 -7.16
CA GLN A 59 6.30 0.60 -6.24
C GLN A 59 6.75 -0.56 -5.35
N HIS A 60 6.30 -1.80 -5.65
CA HIS A 60 6.67 -3.02 -4.92
C HIS A 60 6.49 -2.95 -3.39
N PHE A 61 5.50 -2.18 -2.94
CA PHE A 61 5.23 -1.95 -1.52
C PHE A 61 5.10 -3.24 -0.71
N TRP A 62 4.39 -4.25 -1.22
CA TRP A 62 4.18 -5.50 -0.49
C TRP A 62 5.43 -6.37 -0.47
N ALA A 63 6.25 -6.29 -1.53
CA ALA A 63 7.57 -6.93 -1.55
C ALA A 63 8.50 -6.31 -0.48
N ASP A 64 8.49 -4.98 -0.32
CA ASP A 64 9.24 -4.32 0.74
C ASP A 64 8.79 -4.80 2.13
N VAL A 65 7.47 -4.80 2.40
CA VAL A 65 6.92 -5.24 3.68
C VAL A 65 7.29 -6.69 3.98
N ARG A 66 7.20 -7.59 2.98
CA ARG A 66 7.65 -8.98 3.07
C ARG A 66 9.10 -9.09 3.55
N ASN A 67 9.97 -8.23 3.05
CA ASN A 67 11.40 -8.22 3.41
C ASN A 67 11.64 -7.71 4.84
N THR A 68 10.69 -7.00 5.44
CA THR A 68 10.79 -6.53 6.83
C THR A 68 10.27 -7.52 7.89
N VAL A 69 9.71 -8.66 7.47
CA VAL A 69 9.27 -9.72 8.40
C VAL A 69 10.51 -10.38 9.03
N GLN A 70 10.70 -10.13 10.32
CA GLN A 70 11.89 -10.55 11.07
C GLN A 70 11.84 -12.03 11.44
N ASN A 71 13.01 -12.57 11.78
CA ASN A 71 13.08 -13.88 12.43
C ASN A 71 12.35 -13.83 13.78
N PRO A 72 11.64 -14.90 14.17
CA PRO A 72 10.95 -14.92 15.45
C PRO A 72 11.93 -14.81 16.61
N ILE A 73 11.52 -14.11 17.67
CA ILE A 73 12.22 -14.07 18.94
C ILE A 73 11.40 -14.90 19.93
N VAL A 74 12.02 -15.87 20.58
CA VAL A 74 11.39 -16.78 21.54
C VAL A 74 11.94 -16.48 22.93
N PRO A 75 11.36 -15.53 23.67
CA PRO A 75 11.82 -15.20 25.02
C PRO A 75 11.44 -16.25 26.07
N ASP A 76 10.41 -17.06 25.82
CA ASP A 76 9.95 -18.11 26.73
C ASP A 76 9.47 -19.36 25.96
N PRO A 77 9.61 -20.58 26.52
CA PRO A 77 9.02 -21.82 26.03
C PRO A 77 7.57 -21.79 25.55
N SER A 78 6.78 -20.79 25.94
CA SER A 78 5.35 -20.67 25.61
C SER A 78 5.04 -19.50 24.67
N PHE A 79 6.01 -18.62 24.40
CA PHE A 79 5.76 -17.37 23.70
C PHE A 79 6.84 -17.05 22.67
N ALA A 80 6.40 -16.66 21.47
CA ALA A 80 7.26 -16.17 20.40
C ALA A 80 6.67 -14.89 19.80
N THR A 81 7.55 -14.00 19.37
CA THR A 81 7.20 -12.75 18.68
C THR A 81 7.73 -12.78 17.26
N VAL A 82 6.85 -12.55 16.28
CA VAL A 82 7.23 -12.29 14.88
C VAL A 82 6.93 -10.83 14.58
N SER A 83 7.95 -10.05 14.25
CA SER A 83 7.82 -8.60 14.05
C SER A 83 7.87 -8.21 12.58
N ILE A 84 7.09 -7.19 12.22
CA ILE A 84 7.12 -6.52 10.92
C ILE A 84 7.58 -5.08 11.18
N THR A 85 8.74 -4.69 10.66
CA THR A 85 9.38 -3.41 11.02
C THR A 85 9.04 -2.24 10.08
N ASP A 86 8.27 -2.47 9.01
CA ASP A 86 7.88 -1.41 8.07
C ASP A 86 6.82 -0.45 8.67
N LYS A 87 7.24 0.79 8.95
CA LYS A 87 6.35 1.84 9.47
C LYS A 87 5.21 2.21 8.51
N ARG A 88 5.42 2.08 7.21
CA ARG A 88 4.41 2.36 6.17
C ARG A 88 3.30 1.31 6.21
N TYR A 89 3.61 0.07 6.57
CA TYR A 89 2.60 -0.97 6.80
C TYR A 89 1.70 -0.62 7.98
N ARG A 90 2.29 -0.19 9.10
CA ARG A 90 1.53 0.26 10.28
C ARG A 90 0.52 1.35 9.94
N GLN A 91 0.93 2.35 9.16
CA GLN A 91 0.04 3.41 8.67
C GLN A 91 -1.14 2.90 7.83
N ARG A 92 -0.99 1.77 7.12
CA ARG A 92 -2.10 1.15 6.37
C ARG A 92 -3.03 0.34 7.27
N LEU A 93 -2.51 -0.23 8.34
CA LEU A 93 -3.27 -1.05 9.28
C LEU A 93 -4.05 -0.18 10.28
N GLU A 94 -3.36 0.75 10.92
CA GLU A 94 -3.90 1.61 11.98
C GLU A 94 -4.49 2.92 11.43
N GLY A 95 -4.12 3.30 10.20
CA GLY A 95 -4.43 4.62 9.68
C GLY A 95 -3.58 5.72 10.33
N GLY A 96 -4.11 6.95 10.35
CA GLY A 96 -3.46 8.11 10.95
C GLY A 96 -3.24 9.27 9.98
N PHE A 97 -2.85 10.42 10.51
CA PHE A 97 -2.62 11.62 9.71
C PHE A 97 -1.20 11.66 9.15
N ILE A 98 -1.07 11.67 7.81
CA ILE A 98 0.23 11.77 7.14
C ILE A 98 0.67 13.24 7.12
N ARG A 99 1.83 13.53 7.72
CA ARG A 99 2.43 14.86 7.74
C ARG A 99 3.62 14.95 6.79
N PRO A 100 3.92 16.15 6.23
CA PRO A 100 5.20 16.40 5.59
C PRO A 100 6.36 16.03 6.52
N THR A 101 7.46 15.56 5.94
CA THR A 101 8.68 15.30 6.71
C THR A 101 9.27 16.60 7.26
N PRO A 102 10.10 16.53 8.32
CA PRO A 102 10.76 17.72 8.88
C PRO A 102 11.47 18.55 7.80
N GLY A 103 11.25 19.87 7.81
CA GLY A 103 11.78 20.78 6.79
C GLY A 103 10.99 20.83 5.48
N LYS A 104 9.80 20.22 5.41
CA LYS A 104 8.86 20.36 4.28
C LYS A 104 7.53 20.95 4.73
N THR A 105 7.00 21.87 3.93
CA THR A 105 5.70 22.52 4.19
C THR A 105 4.53 21.70 3.65
N PHE A 106 4.73 20.96 2.57
CA PHE A 106 3.67 20.27 1.84
C PHE A 106 4.00 18.80 1.55
N LEU A 107 2.95 18.00 1.40
CA LEU A 107 3.05 16.63 0.90
C LEU A 107 3.21 16.64 -0.62
N THR A 108 4.04 15.73 -1.13
CA THR A 108 4.12 15.49 -2.57
C THR A 108 3.11 14.42 -2.95
N ILE A 109 2.02 14.84 -3.59
CA ILE A 109 1.00 13.92 -4.14
C ILE A 109 1.10 13.98 -5.67
N PRO A 110 1.38 12.86 -6.35
CA PRO A 110 1.50 12.85 -7.80
C PRO A 110 0.14 13.06 -8.45
N ALA A 111 0.06 14.02 -9.38
CA ALA A 111 -1.16 14.34 -10.13
C ALA A 111 -1.33 13.53 -11.42
N ASN A 112 -0.25 12.91 -11.92
CA ASN A 112 -0.25 12.10 -13.14
C ASN A 112 0.75 10.95 -13.03
N GLU A 113 0.69 10.02 -13.99
CA GLU A 113 1.55 8.83 -14.05
C GLU A 113 3.05 9.17 -14.11
N LYS A 114 3.43 10.19 -14.89
CA LYS A 114 4.83 10.60 -15.04
C LYS A 114 5.44 11.13 -13.74
N ALA A 115 4.61 11.64 -12.83
CA ALA A 115 5.03 12.09 -11.50
C ALA A 115 5.05 10.95 -10.47
N TYR A 116 4.51 9.78 -10.78
CA TYR A 116 4.42 8.67 -9.84
C TYR A 116 5.79 8.05 -9.57
N GLY A 117 6.16 7.91 -8.29
CA GLY A 117 7.48 7.38 -7.88
C GLY A 117 8.62 8.40 -7.90
N HIS A 118 8.35 9.63 -8.32
CA HIS A 118 9.33 10.71 -8.38
C HIS A 118 9.13 11.73 -7.26
N ARG A 119 10.21 12.42 -6.86
CA ARG A 119 10.11 13.54 -5.90
C ARG A 119 9.71 14.83 -6.64
N ALA A 120 8.96 15.71 -5.96
CA ALA A 120 8.57 17.01 -6.53
C ALA A 120 9.77 17.82 -7.05
N ARG A 121 10.92 17.74 -6.36
CA ARG A 121 12.16 18.44 -6.76
C ARG A 121 12.77 17.96 -8.07
N GLU A 122 12.39 16.77 -8.55
CA GLU A 122 12.86 16.24 -9.84
C GLU A 122 12.14 16.92 -11.02
N PHE A 123 11.05 17.65 -10.76
CA PHE A 123 10.31 18.41 -11.76
C PHE A 123 10.66 19.89 -11.67
N ALA A 124 11.09 20.47 -12.79
CA ALA A 124 11.51 21.86 -12.83
C ALA A 124 10.37 22.88 -12.60
N THR A 125 9.11 22.56 -12.94
CA THR A 125 8.06 23.60 -13.09
C THR A 125 6.61 23.17 -12.79
N CYS A 126 6.34 22.14 -11.98
CA CYS A 126 4.95 21.72 -11.74
C CYS A 126 4.67 21.28 -10.30
N ILE A 127 4.61 22.25 -9.39
CA ILE A 127 4.13 22.06 -8.01
C ILE A 127 2.87 22.93 -7.87
N LEU A 128 1.72 22.28 -7.70
CA LEU A 128 0.45 22.97 -7.46
C LEU A 128 0.19 23.02 -5.95
N ASP A 129 0.20 24.23 -5.38
CA ASP A 129 -0.11 24.45 -3.97
C ASP A 129 -1.62 24.63 -3.78
N LEU A 130 -2.27 23.62 -3.18
CA LEU A 130 -3.72 23.59 -2.97
C LEU A 130 -4.20 24.55 -1.86
N ARG A 131 -3.31 25.26 -1.16
CA ARG A 131 -3.69 26.29 -0.17
C ARG A 131 -3.88 27.69 -0.76
N ARG A 132 -3.57 27.88 -2.04
CA ARG A 132 -3.70 29.19 -2.68
C ARG A 132 -5.07 29.32 -3.36
N THR A 133 -6.10 29.58 -2.55
CA THR A 133 -7.24 30.34 -3.05
C THR A 133 -6.75 31.77 -3.28
N ASP A 134 -6.76 32.17 -4.55
CA ASP A 134 -6.41 33.47 -5.11
C ASP A 134 -4.91 33.79 -5.37
N THR A 135 -4.68 34.14 -6.64
CA THR A 135 -3.60 34.96 -7.20
C THR A 135 -2.15 34.57 -6.90
N ALA A 136 -1.60 33.66 -7.72
CA ALA A 136 -0.45 33.96 -8.60
C ALA A 136 -0.05 32.70 -9.39
N ILE A 137 -0.63 32.55 -10.58
CA ILE A 137 0.00 31.77 -11.64
C ILE A 137 1.18 32.59 -12.11
N SER A 138 2.41 32.19 -11.78
CA SER A 138 3.59 32.76 -12.47
C SER A 138 3.62 32.21 -13.89
N PRO A 139 3.67 33.05 -14.93
CA PRO A 139 3.41 32.64 -16.31
C PRO A 139 4.69 32.14 -16.98
N ARG A 140 4.64 30.97 -17.64
CA ARG A 140 5.35 30.67 -18.91
C ARG A 140 5.10 29.23 -19.38
N ARG A 141 3.89 28.96 -19.86
CA ARG A 141 3.65 28.33 -21.17
C ARG A 141 2.15 28.12 -21.37
N SER A 142 1.64 28.89 -22.31
CA SER A 142 0.33 28.76 -22.97
C SER A 142 -0.03 27.29 -23.24
N LEU A 143 -1.01 26.78 -22.49
CA LEU A 143 -1.88 25.71 -22.96
C LEU A 143 -3.16 26.40 -23.45
N LYS A 144 -3.26 26.58 -24.77
CA LYS A 144 -4.49 27.01 -25.45
C LYS A 144 -5.56 25.95 -25.19
N THR A 145 -6.42 26.15 -24.21
CA THR A 145 -7.67 25.41 -24.08
C THR A 145 -8.75 26.11 -24.90
N GLY A 146 -9.38 25.32 -25.77
CA GLY A 146 -10.35 25.76 -26.77
C GLY A 146 -11.57 26.45 -26.18
N ARG A 147 -11.90 27.57 -26.82
CA ARG A 147 -13.07 28.42 -26.62
C ARG A 147 -14.35 27.61 -26.90
N ARG A 148 -15.09 27.20 -25.86
CA ARG A 148 -16.50 26.81 -26.01
C ARG A 148 -17.32 28.09 -26.16
N LYS A 149 -18.03 28.22 -27.30
CA LYS A 149 -18.98 29.29 -27.58
C LYS A 149 -20.09 29.28 -26.53
N SER A 150 -20.23 30.38 -25.78
CA SER A 150 -21.44 30.69 -25.02
C SER A 150 -22.52 31.16 -26.00
N ALA A 151 -23.58 30.38 -26.13
CA ALA A 151 -24.86 30.86 -26.62
C ALA A 151 -25.68 31.33 -25.42
N THR A 152 -26.60 32.26 -25.67
CA THR A 152 -27.55 32.87 -24.73
C THR A 152 -27.03 34.14 -24.03
N ASP A 153 -26.79 35.16 -24.84
CA ASP A 153 -27.01 36.54 -24.42
C ASP A 153 -27.98 37.18 -25.42
N ALA A 154 -29.25 37.22 -25.03
CA ALA A 154 -30.31 37.95 -25.71
C ALA A 154 -31.42 38.19 -24.70
N SER A 155 -31.31 39.29 -23.95
CA SER A 155 -32.36 40.33 -23.90
C SER A 155 -32.13 41.23 -22.69
N ALA A 156 -31.81 42.47 -23.02
CA ALA A 156 -31.79 43.65 -22.17
C ALA A 156 -32.94 43.73 -21.16
N ARG A 157 -32.62 44.18 -19.93
CA ARG A 157 -33.30 45.37 -19.36
C ARG A 157 -32.51 45.99 -18.21
N MET A 158 -32.11 47.22 -18.48
CA MET A 158 -31.61 48.25 -17.58
C MET A 158 -32.76 48.77 -16.71
N VAL A 159 -32.58 48.81 -15.39
CA VAL A 159 -33.26 49.77 -14.49
C VAL A 159 -32.26 50.23 -13.43
N ARG A 160 -31.86 51.50 -13.52
CA ARG A 160 -31.36 52.28 -12.38
C ARG A 160 -32.57 52.90 -11.68
N ALA A 161 -32.55 53.00 -10.35
CA ALA A 161 -32.82 54.27 -9.66
C ALA A 161 -32.58 54.15 -8.15
N ARG A 162 -31.77 55.11 -7.67
CA ARG A 162 -31.75 55.81 -6.36
C ARG A 162 -31.68 54.99 -5.07
#